data_AF-A0A967FKE8-F1
#
_entry.id   AF-A0A967FKE8-F1
#
_cell.length_a   1.000
_cell.length_b   1.000
_cell.length_c   1.000
_cell.angle_alpha   90.00
_cell.angle_beta   90.00
_cell.angle_gamma   90.00
#
_symmetry.space_group_name_H-M   'P 1'
#
loop_
_entity.id
_entity.type
_entity.pdbx_description
1 polymer ?
#
loop_
_entity_poly.entity_id
_entity_poly.type
_entity_poly.pdbx_seq_one_letter_code
_entity_poly.pdbx_strand_id
1 'polypeptide(L)'
;MMRKLLIITSLMFILFAFPAVALAQGPSVEGVQVYFGNDVTLEEGDFIEGGVIVFGGNFTMKEGSEVEGDVVVFGGNVRIEGEVEGDVATLGGNVTIRDRAVIKGDVSSLGGNVSVAEGAEVVGVIADGLRVDIDDEGIVIPNVPAIETPRRPVPPEVKVPVRVERPDFGFAARIGRFIGDGVQDIFWALIIAGLSVLIMLFFPANVRLVQDTL
;
A
#
# COMPACT_ATOMS: atom_id res chain seq x y z
N MET A 1 43.79 -33.43 -9.07
CA MET A 1 42.99 -32.28 -9.51
C MET A 1 41.51 -32.43 -9.13
N MET A 2 40.87 -33.58 -9.35
CA MET A 2 39.45 -33.84 -9.00
C MET A 2 39.07 -33.63 -7.53
N ARG A 3 39.96 -33.92 -6.57
CA ARG A 3 39.68 -33.73 -5.14
C ARG A 3 39.50 -32.25 -4.75
N LYS A 4 40.19 -31.32 -5.44
CA LYS A 4 40.02 -29.87 -5.22
C LYS A 4 38.73 -29.36 -5.88
N LEU A 5 38.35 -29.94 -7.03
CA LEU A 5 37.11 -29.62 -7.74
C LEU A 5 35.87 -30.04 -6.94
N LEU A 6 35.89 -31.25 -6.37
CA LEU A 6 34.81 -31.75 -5.49
C LEU A 6 34.64 -30.92 -4.20
N ILE A 7 35.73 -30.38 -3.67
CA ILE A 7 35.67 -29.51 -2.49
C ILE A 7 35.05 -28.16 -2.86
N ILE A 8 35.42 -27.57 -4.01
CA ILE A 8 34.89 -26.28 -4.46
C ILE A 8 33.40 -26.38 -4.79
N THR A 9 32.96 -27.46 -5.45
CA THR A 9 31.53 -27.66 -5.76
C THR A 9 30.70 -27.93 -4.51
N SER A 10 31.21 -28.71 -3.56
CA SER A 10 30.56 -28.93 -2.27
C SER A 10 30.48 -27.63 -1.45
N LEU A 11 31.54 -26.81 -1.46
CA LEU A 11 31.56 -25.52 -0.79
C LEU A 11 30.57 -24.53 -1.41
N MET A 12 30.45 -24.50 -2.75
CA MET A 12 29.46 -23.66 -3.44
C MET A 12 28.03 -24.13 -3.18
N PHE A 13 27.79 -25.44 -3.11
CA PHE A 13 26.47 -25.99 -2.80
C PHE A 13 26.07 -25.67 -1.35
N ILE A 14 27.00 -25.72 -0.40
CA ILE A 14 26.76 -25.29 0.99
C ILE A 14 26.52 -23.78 1.08
N LEU A 15 27.22 -22.98 0.26
CA LEU A 15 27.02 -21.53 0.19
C LEU A 15 25.64 -21.15 -0.42
N PHE A 16 25.08 -22.01 -1.28
CA PHE A 16 23.73 -21.85 -1.86
C PHE A 16 22.62 -22.56 -1.08
N ALA A 17 22.96 -23.59 -0.29
CA ALA A 17 22.01 -24.39 0.50
C ALA A 17 21.70 -23.78 1.86
N PHE A 18 22.48 -22.79 2.31
CA PHE A 18 21.93 -21.77 3.19
C PHE A 18 21.14 -20.82 2.28
N PRO A 19 19.79 -20.86 2.24
CA PRO A 19 19.12 -19.61 1.94
C PRO A 19 19.79 -18.61 2.90
N ALA A 20 20.36 -17.53 2.35
CA ALA A 20 20.43 -16.34 3.14
C ALA A 20 18.99 -16.19 3.62
N VAL A 21 18.75 -16.54 4.89
CA VAL A 21 17.55 -16.13 5.58
C VAL A 21 17.73 -14.63 5.51
N ALA A 22 17.22 -14.05 4.42
CA ALA A 22 16.86 -12.66 4.35
C ALA A 22 15.90 -12.59 5.52
N LEU A 23 16.46 -12.26 6.68
CA LEU A 23 15.70 -11.79 7.80
C LEU A 23 15.04 -10.58 7.18
N ALA A 24 13.82 -10.78 6.68
CA ALA A 24 12.89 -9.75 6.31
C ALA A 24 12.49 -9.07 7.63
N GLN A 25 13.48 -8.52 8.33
CA GLN A 25 13.33 -7.33 9.12
C GLN A 25 13.15 -6.24 8.06
N GLY A 26 11.97 -6.25 7.41
CA GLY A 26 11.43 -5.02 6.89
C GLY A 26 11.53 -3.99 8.01
N PRO A 27 11.81 -2.72 7.68
CA PRO A 27 12.03 -1.69 8.70
C PRO A 27 10.96 -1.85 9.76
N SER A 28 11.35 -2.19 10.98
CA SER A 28 10.45 -2.21 12.12
C SER A 28 10.14 -0.74 12.38
N VAL A 29 9.16 -0.23 11.65
CA VAL A 29 8.49 1.00 12.04
C VAL A 29 7.86 0.64 13.38
N GLU A 30 8.39 1.24 14.43
CA GLU A 30 8.01 0.95 15.81
C GLU A 30 6.48 0.97 15.93
N GLY A 31 5.91 -0.08 16.54
CA GLY A 31 4.46 -0.21 16.73
C GLY A 31 3.62 -0.63 15.51
N VAL A 32 4.17 -0.71 14.29
CA VAL A 32 3.36 -1.11 13.10
C VAL A 32 3.17 -2.63 13.04
N GLN A 33 1.90 -3.06 12.99
CA GLN A 33 1.51 -4.47 12.90
C GLN A 33 1.09 -4.84 11.46
N VAL A 34 1.59 -5.96 10.95
CA VAL A 34 1.32 -6.42 9.57
C VAL A 34 0.66 -7.80 9.59
N TYR A 35 -0.47 -7.93 8.90
CA TYR A 35 -1.26 -9.16 8.81
C TYR A 35 -1.42 -9.60 7.35
N PHE A 36 -1.36 -10.92 7.11
CA PHE A 36 -1.51 -11.51 5.78
C PHE A 36 -2.63 -12.55 5.76
N GLY A 37 -3.59 -12.38 4.85
CA GLY A 37 -4.66 -13.32 4.51
C GLY A 37 -5.72 -13.55 5.58
N ASN A 38 -5.64 -12.84 6.71
CA ASN A 38 -6.54 -13.01 7.85
C ASN A 38 -7.34 -11.72 8.09
N ASP A 39 -8.57 -11.89 8.55
CA ASP A 39 -9.36 -10.79 9.09
C ASP A 39 -8.80 -10.40 10.47
N VAL A 40 -8.78 -9.10 10.73
CA VAL A 40 -8.27 -8.50 11.96
C VAL A 40 -9.40 -7.72 12.61
N THR A 41 -9.62 -7.96 13.90
CA THR A 41 -10.60 -7.22 14.70
C THR A 41 -9.92 -6.69 15.95
N LEU A 42 -10.00 -5.37 16.16
CA LEU A 42 -9.66 -4.75 17.43
C LEU A 42 -10.90 -4.66 18.30
N GLU A 43 -10.82 -5.24 19.47
CA GLU A 43 -11.85 -5.24 20.49
C GLU A 43 -11.81 -3.95 21.32
N GLU A 44 -12.85 -3.69 22.09
CA GLU A 44 -12.92 -2.54 22.99
C GLU A 44 -11.73 -2.54 23.97
N GLY A 45 -11.01 -1.42 24.06
CA GLY A 45 -9.81 -1.26 24.89
C GLY A 45 -8.51 -1.73 24.25
N ASP A 46 -8.55 -2.30 23.04
CA ASP A 46 -7.34 -2.58 22.28
C ASP A 46 -6.68 -1.27 21.81
N PHE A 47 -5.36 -1.19 21.98
CA PHE A 47 -4.55 -0.03 21.63
C PHE A 47 -3.34 -0.46 20.79
N ILE A 48 -3.10 0.24 19.68
CA ILE A 48 -1.93 0.05 18.82
C ILE A 48 -1.16 1.37 18.71
N GLU A 49 0.06 1.38 19.25
CA GLU A 49 0.97 2.54 19.27
C GLU A 49 1.48 2.95 17.87
N GLY A 50 1.44 2.04 16.90
CA GLY A 50 1.78 2.34 15.51
C GLY A 50 0.59 2.16 14.59
N GLY A 51 0.88 1.72 13.36
CA GLY A 51 -0.14 1.49 12.34
C GLY A 51 -0.53 0.01 12.20
N VAL A 52 -1.54 -0.23 11.38
CA VAL A 52 -1.97 -1.57 10.97
C VAL A 52 -1.93 -1.69 9.47
N ILE A 53 -1.34 -2.77 8.97
CA ILE A 53 -1.36 -3.13 7.55
C ILE A 53 -1.97 -4.53 7.41
N VAL A 54 -3.03 -4.66 6.62
CA VAL A 54 -3.68 -5.94 6.32
C VAL A 54 -3.63 -6.22 4.82
N PHE A 55 -3.09 -7.38 4.44
CA PHE A 55 -3.09 -7.86 3.06
C PHE A 55 -4.10 -8.99 2.87
N GLY A 56 -5.10 -8.79 2.03
CA GLY A 56 -6.07 -9.82 1.63
C GLY A 56 -7.05 -10.26 2.71
N GLY A 57 -7.32 -9.38 3.69
CA GLY A 57 -8.26 -9.61 4.79
C GLY A 57 -8.99 -8.32 5.16
N ASN A 58 -10.06 -8.43 5.94
CA ASN A 58 -10.84 -7.29 6.42
C ASN A 58 -10.28 -6.78 7.74
N PHE A 59 -10.41 -5.48 7.98
CA PHE A 59 -10.03 -4.84 9.24
C PHE A 59 -11.27 -4.24 9.90
N THR A 60 -11.51 -4.58 11.16
CA THR A 60 -12.61 -4.05 11.96
C THR A 60 -12.09 -3.48 13.27
N MET A 61 -12.44 -2.25 13.58
CA MET A 61 -12.21 -1.63 14.88
C MET A 61 -13.54 -1.44 15.59
N LYS A 62 -13.67 -1.94 16.82
CA LYS A 62 -14.84 -1.72 17.66
C LYS A 62 -14.73 -0.40 18.43
N GLU A 63 -15.86 0.05 18.97
CA GLU A 63 -15.91 1.22 19.86
C GLU A 63 -14.92 1.05 21.02
N GLY A 64 -14.22 2.13 21.38
CA GLY A 64 -13.20 2.12 22.44
C GLY A 64 -11.87 1.46 22.09
N SER A 65 -11.65 1.05 20.82
CA SER A 65 -10.31 0.70 20.32
C SER A 65 -9.61 1.92 19.72
N GLU A 66 -8.28 1.93 19.77
CA GLU A 66 -7.46 3.07 19.35
C GLU A 66 -6.22 2.62 18.56
N VAL A 67 -5.91 3.36 17.48
CA VAL A 67 -4.70 3.19 16.67
C VAL A 67 -4.05 4.56 16.49
N GLU A 68 -2.84 4.75 17.03
CA GLU A 68 -2.08 6.00 16.92
C GLU A 68 -1.52 6.24 15.51
N GLY A 69 -1.26 5.16 14.76
CA GLY A 69 -0.73 5.23 13.40
C GLY A 69 -1.77 5.07 12.30
N ASP A 70 -1.26 4.78 11.11
CA ASP A 70 -2.07 4.63 9.90
C ASP A 70 -2.68 3.23 9.79
N VAL A 71 -3.90 3.14 9.25
CA VAL A 71 -4.59 1.88 8.94
C VAL A 71 -4.64 1.67 7.43
N VAL A 72 -4.06 0.58 6.96
CA VAL A 72 -4.06 0.21 5.54
C VAL A 72 -4.57 -1.18 5.30
N VAL A 73 -5.49 -1.31 4.35
CA VAL A 73 -6.01 -2.60 3.92
C VAL A 73 -5.93 -2.77 2.41
N PHE A 74 -5.27 -3.83 1.97
CA PHE A 74 -5.18 -4.22 0.57
C PHE A 74 -6.13 -5.38 0.28
N GLY A 75 -7.05 -5.20 -0.65
CA GLY A 75 -7.96 -6.27 -1.12
C GLY A 75 -8.96 -6.73 -0.06
N GLY A 76 -9.39 -5.84 0.84
CA GLY A 76 -10.35 -6.13 1.90
C GLY A 76 -11.05 -4.86 2.39
N ASN A 77 -12.10 -5.02 3.19
CA ASN A 77 -12.90 -3.89 3.68
C ASN A 77 -12.40 -3.41 5.04
N VAL A 78 -12.59 -2.12 5.29
CA VAL A 78 -12.29 -1.44 6.55
C VAL A 78 -13.59 -1.04 7.22
N ARG A 79 -13.74 -1.34 8.51
CA ARG A 79 -14.83 -0.88 9.35
C ARG A 79 -14.28 -0.25 10.62
N ILE A 80 -14.63 0.99 10.91
CA ILE A 80 -14.13 1.73 12.08
C ILE A 80 -15.30 2.20 12.93
N GLU A 81 -15.29 1.79 14.20
CA GLU A 81 -16.17 2.25 15.29
C GLU A 81 -15.37 2.92 16.43
N GLY A 82 -14.02 2.90 16.36
CA GLY A 82 -13.10 3.47 17.35
C GLY A 82 -12.36 4.73 16.87
N GLU A 83 -11.19 5.00 17.46
CA GLU A 83 -10.35 6.17 17.16
C GLU A 83 -9.11 5.79 16.36
N VAL A 84 -8.84 6.55 15.29
CA VAL A 84 -7.60 6.45 14.50
C VAL A 84 -6.96 7.82 14.44
N GLU A 85 -5.74 7.96 14.95
CA GLU A 85 -5.02 9.23 14.91
C GLU A 85 -4.36 9.50 13.54
N GLY A 86 -4.00 8.44 12.81
CA GLY A 86 -3.41 8.52 11.48
C GLY A 86 -4.41 8.49 10.33
N ASP A 87 -3.89 8.14 9.16
CA ASP A 87 -4.66 8.02 7.92
C ASP A 87 -5.32 6.63 7.79
N VAL A 88 -6.46 6.57 7.11
CA VAL A 88 -7.15 5.33 6.76
C VAL A 88 -7.18 5.16 5.25
N ALA A 89 -6.55 4.10 4.76
CA ALA A 89 -6.46 3.82 3.33
C ALA A 89 -6.88 2.38 3.00
N THR A 90 -7.64 2.21 1.92
CA THR A 90 -7.88 0.88 1.34
C THR A 90 -7.68 0.86 -0.17
N LEU A 91 -7.11 -0.23 -0.67
CA LEU A 91 -7.03 -0.53 -2.10
C LEU A 91 -7.92 -1.72 -2.43
N GLY A 92 -8.90 -1.54 -3.31
CA GLY A 92 -9.78 -2.61 -3.79
C GLY A 92 -10.83 -3.08 -2.77
N GLY A 93 -11.20 -2.22 -1.82
CA GLY A 93 -12.20 -2.50 -0.80
C GLY A 93 -12.93 -1.24 -0.33
N ASN A 94 -13.95 -1.39 0.52
CA ASN A 94 -14.75 -0.28 1.02
C ASN A 94 -14.31 0.14 2.42
N VAL A 95 -14.45 1.43 2.75
CA VAL A 95 -14.28 1.97 4.10
C VAL A 95 -15.65 2.33 4.66
N THR A 96 -15.99 1.80 5.83
CA THR A 96 -17.21 2.13 6.57
C THR A 96 -16.84 2.72 7.92
N ILE A 97 -17.14 4.00 8.09
CA ILE A 97 -16.90 4.75 9.33
C ILE A 97 -18.26 4.87 10.03
N ARG A 98 -18.36 4.30 11.23
CA ARG A 98 -19.60 4.17 12.00
C ARG A 98 -19.76 5.32 12.99
N ASP A 99 -20.93 5.39 13.61
CA ASP A 99 -21.25 6.42 14.60
C ASP A 99 -20.19 6.45 15.70
N ARG A 100 -19.80 7.66 16.13
CA ARG A 100 -18.77 7.93 17.16
C ARG A 100 -17.33 7.55 16.80
N ALA A 101 -17.09 7.02 15.61
CA ALA A 101 -15.72 6.85 15.14
C ALA A 101 -15.06 8.21 14.92
N VAL A 102 -13.79 8.34 15.30
CA VAL A 102 -13.00 9.55 15.14
C VAL A 102 -11.76 9.22 14.33
N ILE A 103 -11.55 9.92 13.21
CA ILE A 103 -10.37 9.79 12.38
C ILE A 103 -9.72 11.17 12.25
N LYS A 104 -8.51 11.32 12.78
CA LYS A 104 -7.79 12.61 12.76
C LYS A 104 -7.08 12.85 11.42
N GLY A 105 -6.75 11.80 10.67
CA GLY A 105 -6.12 11.87 9.35
C GLY A 105 -7.08 11.84 8.17
N ASP A 106 -6.52 11.56 7.00
CA ASP A 106 -7.24 11.44 5.73
C ASP A 106 -7.86 10.05 5.57
N VAL A 107 -8.98 9.98 4.83
CA VAL A 107 -9.65 8.71 4.49
C VAL A 107 -9.67 8.54 2.99
N SER A 108 -9.09 7.45 2.49
CA SER A 108 -9.06 7.15 1.06
C SER A 108 -9.47 5.71 0.73
N SER A 109 -10.27 5.56 -0.33
CA SER A 109 -10.59 4.26 -0.91
C SER A 109 -10.34 4.31 -2.42
N LEU A 110 -9.35 3.55 -2.88
CA LEU A 110 -9.07 3.41 -4.30
C LEU A 110 -9.70 2.11 -4.82
N GLY A 111 -10.63 2.24 -5.77
CA GLY A 111 -11.37 1.10 -6.32
C GLY A 111 -12.51 0.59 -5.42
N GLY A 112 -12.93 1.40 -4.44
CA GLY A 112 -14.09 1.13 -3.58
C GLY A 112 -14.77 2.42 -3.14
N ASN A 113 -15.60 2.33 -2.11
CA ASN A 113 -16.40 3.45 -1.59
C ASN A 113 -16.02 3.77 -0.15
N VAL A 114 -16.19 5.04 0.22
CA VAL A 114 -16.15 5.49 1.62
C VAL A 114 -17.58 5.84 2.06
N SER A 115 -18.03 5.25 3.16
CA SER A 115 -19.32 5.53 3.79
C SER A 115 -19.09 6.03 5.21
N VAL A 116 -19.59 7.22 5.52
CA VAL A 116 -19.41 7.90 6.82
C VAL A 116 -20.78 8.07 7.47
N ALA A 117 -20.94 7.61 8.71
CA ALA A 117 -22.15 7.81 9.50
C ALA A 117 -22.28 9.28 9.96
N GLU A 118 -23.50 9.74 10.23
CA GLU A 118 -23.78 11.13 10.60
C GLU A 118 -23.08 11.55 11.91
N GLY A 119 -22.88 10.64 12.85
CA GLY A 119 -22.17 10.88 14.11
C GLY A 119 -20.69 10.53 14.08
N ALA A 120 -20.08 10.30 12.91
CA ALA A 120 -18.65 10.09 12.77
C ALA A 120 -17.91 11.42 12.53
N GLU A 121 -16.69 11.54 13.05
CA GLU A 121 -15.83 12.70 12.84
C GLU A 121 -14.60 12.30 12.01
N VAL A 122 -14.42 12.95 10.87
CA VAL A 122 -13.21 12.85 10.04
C VAL A 122 -12.64 14.24 9.88
N VAL A 123 -11.46 14.47 10.45
CA VAL A 123 -10.80 15.78 10.45
C VAL A 123 -10.11 16.05 9.12
N GLY A 124 -9.55 15.01 8.50
CA GLY A 124 -8.87 15.10 7.21
C GLY A 124 -9.80 15.09 6.00
N VAL A 125 -9.20 14.87 4.83
CA VAL A 125 -9.89 14.81 3.54
C VAL A 125 -10.42 13.42 3.28
N ILE A 126 -11.65 13.34 2.78
CA ILE A 126 -12.24 12.10 2.29
C ILE A 126 -12.08 12.03 0.78
N ALA A 127 -11.29 11.09 0.31
CA ALA A 127 -11.06 10.81 -1.10
C ALA A 127 -11.70 9.46 -1.46
N ASP A 128 -12.92 9.51 -1.99
CA ASP A 128 -13.49 8.37 -2.69
C ASP A 128 -12.97 8.30 -4.13
N GLY A 129 -12.86 7.09 -4.67
CA GLY A 129 -12.45 6.87 -6.04
C GLY A 129 -13.48 7.43 -7.03
N LEU A 130 -13.37 8.72 -7.34
CA LEU A 130 -14.10 9.45 -8.38
C LEU A 130 -15.62 9.21 -8.37
N ARG A 131 -16.34 9.88 -7.47
CA ARG A 131 -17.79 10.09 -7.64
C ARG A 131 -18.05 11.24 -8.59
N VAL A 132 -18.64 10.94 -9.75
CA VAL A 132 -19.42 11.91 -10.52
C VAL A 132 -20.87 11.55 -10.29
N ASP A 133 -21.52 12.19 -9.31
CA ASP A 133 -22.98 12.12 -9.16
C ASP A 133 -23.59 12.94 -10.31
N ILE A 134 -23.84 12.26 -11.44
CA ILE A 134 -24.71 12.77 -12.49
C ILE A 134 -26.10 12.27 -12.13
N ASP A 135 -26.93 13.15 -11.58
CA ASP A 135 -28.36 12.91 -11.52
C ASP A 135 -28.93 12.76 -12.95
N ASP A 136 -29.99 11.97 -13.11
CA ASP A 136 -30.63 11.72 -14.42
C ASP A 136 -31.17 13.00 -15.09
N GLU A 137 -31.25 14.10 -14.34
CA GLU A 137 -31.64 15.43 -14.82
C GLU A 137 -30.49 16.16 -15.54
N GLY A 138 -29.24 15.71 -15.34
CA GLY A 138 -28.05 16.38 -15.82
C GLY A 138 -27.86 17.77 -15.18
N ILE A 139 -26.66 18.31 -15.34
CA ILE A 139 -26.37 19.69 -14.88
C ILE A 139 -27.13 20.66 -15.79
N VAL A 140 -28.31 21.13 -15.35
CA VAL A 140 -29.03 22.23 -16.00
C VAL A 140 -28.27 23.52 -15.70
N ILE A 141 -27.38 23.91 -16.62
CA ILE A 141 -26.70 25.19 -16.56
C ILE A 141 -27.74 26.26 -16.96
N PRO A 142 -28.22 27.13 -16.05
CA PRO A 142 -29.11 28.22 -16.44
C PRO A 142 -28.40 29.10 -17.47
N ASN A 143 -29.14 29.61 -18.46
CA ASN A 143 -28.61 30.47 -19.51
C ASN A 143 -27.95 31.70 -18.86
N VAL A 144 -26.62 31.67 -18.72
CA VAL A 144 -25.86 32.75 -18.08
C VAL A 144 -25.88 33.93 -19.04
N PRO A 145 -26.54 35.05 -18.70
CA PRO A 145 -26.50 36.23 -19.55
C PRO A 145 -25.04 36.64 -19.74
N ALA A 146 -24.67 37.09 -20.94
CA ALA A 146 -23.34 37.60 -21.21
C ALA A 146 -23.11 38.87 -20.37
N ILE A 147 -22.55 38.69 -19.17
CA ILE A 147 -22.07 39.79 -18.36
C ILE A 147 -20.80 40.28 -19.06
N GLU A 148 -20.74 41.58 -19.37
CA GLU A 148 -19.48 42.20 -19.77
C GLU A 148 -18.45 41.89 -18.68
N THR A 149 -17.49 41.03 -19.00
CA THR A 149 -16.49 40.63 -18.01
C THR A 149 -15.78 41.90 -17.56
N PRO A 150 -15.80 42.23 -16.25
CA PRO A 150 -15.06 43.37 -15.76
C PRO A 150 -13.62 43.24 -16.25
N ARG A 151 -13.04 44.32 -16.77
CA ARG A 151 -11.62 44.30 -17.16
C ARG A 151 -10.85 43.82 -15.94
N ARG A 152 -10.18 42.67 -16.08
CA ARG A 152 -9.36 42.11 -15.00
C ARG A 152 -8.45 43.23 -14.51
N PRO A 153 -8.62 43.72 -13.27
CA PRO A 153 -7.62 44.63 -12.72
C PRO A 153 -6.31 43.88 -12.76
N VAL A 154 -5.25 44.54 -13.26
CA VAL A 154 -3.91 43.93 -13.28
C VAL A 154 -3.57 43.64 -11.82
N PRO A 155 -3.44 42.36 -11.41
CA PRO A 155 -3.10 42.04 -10.03
C PRO A 155 -1.79 42.75 -9.71
N PRO A 156 -1.67 43.44 -8.56
CA PRO A 156 -0.38 43.90 -8.11
C PRO A 156 0.58 42.70 -8.09
N GLU A 157 1.81 42.90 -8.54
CA GLU A 157 2.83 41.85 -8.57
C GLU A 157 3.27 41.53 -7.13
N VAL A 158 2.43 40.76 -6.43
CA VAL A 158 2.76 40.25 -5.11
C VAL A 158 3.74 39.11 -5.33
N LYS A 159 5.01 39.34 -5.00
CA LYS A 159 6.03 38.29 -4.88
C LYS A 159 5.73 37.47 -3.64
N VAL A 160 4.62 36.72 -3.66
CA VAL A 160 4.37 35.69 -2.68
C VAL A 160 5.41 34.61 -2.98
N PRO A 161 6.33 34.28 -2.06
CA PRO A 161 7.05 33.03 -2.20
C PRO A 161 5.98 31.94 -2.20
N VAL A 162 5.72 31.35 -3.36
CA VAL A 162 4.82 30.21 -3.46
C VAL A 162 5.52 29.07 -2.75
N ARG A 163 5.34 28.98 -1.44
CA ARG A 163 5.63 27.77 -0.69
C ARG A 163 4.53 26.80 -1.07
N VAL A 164 4.75 26.10 -2.18
CA VAL A 164 4.02 24.87 -2.47
C VAL A 164 4.51 23.88 -1.42
N GLU A 165 3.90 23.90 -0.24
CA GLU A 165 3.82 22.68 0.56
C GLU A 165 3.08 21.70 -0.34
N ARG A 166 3.84 20.80 -0.96
CA ARG A 166 3.22 19.64 -1.61
C ARG A 166 2.41 18.98 -0.51
N PRO A 167 1.13 18.63 -0.73
CA PRO A 167 0.43 17.76 0.18
C PRO A 167 1.33 16.53 0.35
N ASP A 168 1.90 16.41 1.55
CA ASP A 168 2.79 15.31 1.88
C ASP A 168 1.86 14.13 2.12
N PHE A 169 1.49 13.44 1.05
CA PHE A 169 0.85 12.12 1.12
C PHE A 169 1.88 11.11 1.64
N GLY A 170 2.43 11.40 2.83
CA GLY A 170 3.72 10.91 3.29
C GLY A 170 3.76 9.40 3.38
N PHE A 171 2.62 8.79 3.67
CA PHE A 171 2.50 7.36 3.82
C PHE A 171 2.04 6.64 2.54
N ALA A 172 1.00 7.11 1.83
CA ALA A 172 0.62 6.55 0.53
C ALA A 172 1.77 6.59 -0.51
N ALA A 173 2.58 7.65 -0.51
CA ALA A 173 3.77 7.76 -1.35
C ALA A 173 4.97 6.91 -0.84
N ARG A 174 5.03 6.60 0.47
CA ARG A 174 6.02 5.64 1.03
C ARG A 174 5.61 4.20 0.70
N ILE A 175 4.33 3.86 0.84
CA ILE A 175 3.76 2.57 0.46
C ILE A 175 3.85 2.36 -1.05
N GLY A 176 3.55 3.36 -1.87
CA GLY A 176 3.68 3.26 -3.32
C GLY A 176 5.12 2.92 -3.75
N ARG A 177 6.13 3.48 -3.07
CA ARG A 177 7.53 3.11 -3.26
C ARG A 177 7.82 1.69 -2.75
N PHE A 178 7.35 1.34 -1.56
CA PHE A 178 7.55 0.02 -0.97
C PHE A 178 6.93 -1.13 -1.79
N ILE A 179 5.69 -0.96 -2.27
CA ILE A 179 5.00 -1.94 -3.11
C ILE A 179 5.60 -1.96 -4.51
N GLY A 180 5.93 -0.80 -5.08
CA GLY A 180 6.60 -0.73 -6.39
C GLY A 180 7.92 -1.49 -6.39
N ASP A 181 8.77 -1.22 -5.40
CA ASP A 181 10.09 -1.86 -5.30
C ASP A 181 9.96 -3.35 -4.94
N GLY A 182 9.12 -3.71 -3.97
CA GLY A 182 8.95 -5.10 -3.52
C GLY A 182 8.29 -6.02 -4.57
N VAL A 183 7.27 -5.53 -5.29
CA VAL A 183 6.63 -6.30 -6.38
C VAL A 183 7.60 -6.50 -7.53
N GLN A 184 8.39 -5.47 -7.86
CA GLN A 184 9.39 -5.56 -8.92
C GLN A 184 10.52 -6.53 -8.56
N ASP A 185 10.95 -6.57 -7.29
CA ASP A 185 11.93 -7.54 -6.80
C ASP A 185 11.40 -8.98 -6.87
N ILE A 186 10.15 -9.22 -6.46
CA ILE A 186 9.49 -10.53 -6.58
C ILE A 186 9.36 -10.92 -8.05
N PHE A 187 9.01 -9.97 -8.92
CA PHE A 187 8.88 -10.21 -10.36
C PHE A 187 10.22 -10.59 -11.00
N TRP A 188 11.30 -9.87 -10.70
CA TRP A 188 12.65 -10.23 -11.17
C TRP A 188 13.12 -11.58 -10.61
N ALA A 189 12.81 -11.89 -9.34
CA ALA A 189 13.12 -13.18 -8.75
C ALA A 189 12.40 -14.34 -9.45
N LEU A 190 11.12 -14.19 -9.79
CA LEU A 190 10.35 -15.18 -10.55
C LEU A 190 10.87 -15.35 -11.98
N ILE A 191 11.26 -14.26 -12.65
CA ILE A 191 11.89 -14.31 -13.97
C ILE A 191 13.20 -15.09 -13.91
N ILE A 192 14.09 -14.79 -12.96
CA ILE A 192 15.38 -15.47 -12.82
C ILE A 192 15.19 -16.95 -12.46
N ALA A 193 14.26 -17.27 -11.56
CA ALA A 193 13.94 -18.64 -11.20
C ALA A 193 13.41 -19.42 -12.41
N GLY A 194 12.46 -18.84 -13.15
CA GLY A 194 11.90 -19.44 -14.36
C GLY A 194 12.96 -19.65 -15.46
N LEU A 195 13.83 -18.66 -15.66
CA LEU A 195 14.92 -18.74 -16.63
C LEU A 195 15.97 -19.78 -16.23
N SER A 196 16.22 -19.95 -14.93
CA SER A 196 17.11 -21.00 -14.40
C SER A 196 16.58 -22.39 -14.70
N VAL A 197 15.29 -22.63 -14.47
CA VAL A 197 14.62 -23.90 -14.83
C VAL A 197 14.66 -24.12 -16.34
N LEU A 198 14.43 -23.07 -17.13
CA LEU A 198 14.47 -23.14 -18.59
C LEU A 198 15.86 -23.52 -19.13
N ILE A 199 16.92 -22.91 -18.61
CA ILE A 199 18.30 -23.23 -18.99
C ILE A 199 18.62 -24.69 -18.64
N MET A 200 18.20 -25.15 -17.45
CA MET A 200 18.40 -26.53 -17.01
C MET A 200 17.70 -27.54 -17.93
N LEU A 201 16.52 -27.19 -18.47
CA LEU A 201 15.78 -28.04 -19.40
C LEU A 201 16.35 -28.05 -20.83
N PHE A 202 16.85 -26.91 -21.32
CA PHE A 202 17.30 -26.77 -22.72
C PHE A 202 18.78 -27.06 -22.94
N PHE A 203 19.63 -26.99 -21.91
CA PHE A 203 21.06 -27.30 -21.99
C PHE A 203 21.50 -28.46 -21.06
N PRO A 204 20.81 -29.63 -21.05
CA PRO A 204 21.22 -30.77 -20.22
C PRO A 204 22.56 -31.38 -20.67
N ALA A 205 22.95 -31.15 -21.93
CA ALA A 205 24.08 -31.80 -22.59
C ALA A 205 25.48 -31.32 -22.13
N ASN A 206 25.59 -30.15 -21.50
CA ASN A 206 26.89 -29.64 -21.03
C ASN A 206 27.32 -30.20 -19.66
N VAL A 207 26.50 -31.05 -19.03
CA VAL A 207 26.79 -31.70 -17.73
C VAL A 207 27.33 -33.13 -17.91
N ARG A 208 27.37 -33.63 -19.16
CA ARG A 208 27.91 -34.96 -19.48
C ARG A 208 29.02 -34.83 -20.52
N LEU A 209 30.26 -34.61 -20.09
CA LEU A 209 31.41 -35.09 -20.87
C LEU A 209 32.73 -35.03 -20.07
N VAL A 210 33.08 -36.08 -19.29
CA VAL A 210 34.46 -36.63 -19.16
C VAL A 210 34.46 -38.07 -18.59
N GLN A 211 33.42 -38.89 -18.80
CA GLN A 211 33.47 -40.31 -18.38
C GLN A 211 33.87 -41.28 -19.51
N ASP A 212 33.94 -40.81 -20.76
CA ASP A 212 34.21 -41.68 -21.93
C ASP A 212 35.63 -41.55 -22.51
N THR A 213 36.55 -40.90 -21.82
CA THR A 213 37.97 -40.87 -22.23
C THR A 213 38.91 -40.99 -21.03
N LEU A 214 39.00 -42.21 -20.47
CA LEU A 214 40.21 -42.94 -20.03
C LEU A 214 39.85 -44.11 -19.11
#